data_AF-A0A6A4HRU4-F1
#
_entry.id   AF-A0A6A4HRU4-F1
#
_cell.length_a   1.000
_cell.length_b   1.000
_cell.length_c   1.000
_cell.angle_alpha   90.00
_cell.angle_beta   90.00
_cell.angle_gamma   90.00
#
_symmetry.space_group_name_H-M   'P 1'
#
loop_
_entity.id
_entity.type
_entity.pdbx_description
1 polymer ?
#
loop_
_entity_poly.entity_id
_entity_poly.type
_entity_poly.pdbx_seq_one_letter_code
_entity_poly.pdbx_strand_id
1 'polypeptide(L)'
;MASNQIPVPPSLHECEYIDCPLWDEGGEADEIRRCAVCKYQHYCSQSCQKQDWKKHKFACSSLTIDQEKAFLIPDEDELRVLTDMMVRWEDAYRFSKKASWNVSVMPESQELLGLNIPSGSSYHLLPADQASRPFRLPLILICRRFLSEMLRPLTDEARKILEDYVTICGQNPPSPYSKVYGPKIMWKPADVSTEEYNFWMTIAPIVASQDYKVCQFPEWTERWRALATCRVFLWDDDNVR
;
A
#
# COMPACT_ATOMS: atom_id res chain seq x y z
N MET A 1 -21.57 3.24 19.00
CA MET A 1 -21.54 2.65 17.64
C MET A 1 -20.32 3.23 16.96
N ALA A 2 -19.33 2.41 16.59
CA ALA A 2 -18.18 2.92 15.86
C ALA A 2 -18.68 3.56 14.55
N SER A 3 -18.24 4.79 14.27
CA SER A 3 -18.55 5.46 13.01
C SER A 3 -18.04 4.59 11.85
N ASN A 4 -18.90 4.22 10.89
CA ASN A 4 -18.49 3.54 9.64
C ASN A 4 -17.71 4.45 8.69
N GLN A 5 -17.16 5.55 9.22
CA GLN A 5 -16.49 6.58 8.48
C GLN A 5 -15.20 6.96 9.20
N ILE A 6 -14.12 6.83 8.46
CA ILE A 6 -12.79 7.27 8.87
C ILE A 6 -12.79 8.80 8.98
N PRO A 7 -12.12 9.38 10.00
CA PRO A 7 -11.97 10.83 10.10
C PRO A 7 -11.45 11.44 8.80
N VAL A 8 -11.93 12.64 8.47
CA VAL A 8 -11.46 13.32 7.27
C VAL A 8 -10.03 13.84 7.54
N PRO A 9 -9.07 13.63 6.60
CA PRO A 9 -7.73 14.18 6.74
C PRO A 9 -7.73 15.71 6.94
N PRO A 10 -6.68 16.30 7.54
CA PRO A 10 -6.52 17.75 7.61
C PRO A 10 -6.59 18.40 6.22
N SER A 11 -7.11 19.63 6.16
CA SER A 11 -7.10 20.41 4.92
C SER A 11 -5.70 20.91 4.62
N LEU A 12 -5.30 20.87 3.36
CA LEU A 12 -4.17 21.65 2.88
C LEU A 12 -4.67 22.92 2.18
N HIS A 13 -3.80 23.93 2.15
CA HIS A 13 -4.05 25.23 1.53
C HIS A 13 -3.42 25.35 0.14
N GLU A 14 -2.91 24.24 -0.41
CA GLU A 14 -2.21 24.22 -1.69
C GLU A 14 -2.78 23.14 -2.62
N CYS A 15 -2.67 23.37 -3.92
CA CYS A 15 -2.93 22.36 -4.94
C CYS A 15 -1.82 21.33 -4.89
N GLU A 16 -2.14 20.05 -4.90
CA GLU A 16 -1.17 18.96 -4.82
C GLU A 16 -0.92 18.30 -6.19
N TYR A 17 -1.46 18.87 -7.27
CA TYR A 17 -1.11 18.45 -8.62
C TYR A 17 0.28 19.00 -9.00
N ILE A 18 1.22 18.10 -9.29
CA ILE A 18 2.62 18.47 -9.52
C ILE A 18 2.86 19.40 -10.71
N ASP A 19 1.98 19.37 -11.72
CA ASP A 19 2.07 20.26 -12.88
C ASP A 19 1.00 21.37 -12.80
N CYS A 20 0.69 21.84 -11.58
CA CYS A 20 -0.27 22.91 -11.37
C CYS A 20 0.28 24.24 -11.92
N PRO A 21 -0.42 24.90 -12.86
CA PRO A 21 0.09 26.13 -13.49
C PRO A 21 0.22 27.31 -12.50
N LEU A 22 -0.53 27.29 -11.40
CA LEU A 22 -0.44 28.34 -10.37
C LEU A 22 0.90 28.34 -9.61
N TRP A 23 1.61 27.21 -9.59
CA TRP A 23 2.90 27.12 -8.90
C TRP A 23 3.96 28.02 -9.55
N ASP A 24 3.99 28.05 -10.89
CA ASP A 24 4.93 28.88 -11.65
C ASP A 24 4.58 30.37 -11.58
N GLU A 25 3.30 30.70 -11.37
CA GLU A 25 2.80 32.08 -11.32
C GLU A 25 2.85 32.69 -9.92
N GLY A 26 3.29 31.95 -8.90
CA GLY A 26 3.28 32.38 -7.51
C GLY A 26 1.86 32.70 -7.00
N GLY A 27 0.85 32.14 -7.66
CA GLY A 27 -0.56 32.40 -7.38
C GLY A 27 -1.11 31.50 -6.30
N GLU A 28 -1.85 32.07 -5.36
CA GLU A 28 -2.66 31.31 -4.40
C GLU A 28 -4.04 31.04 -5.01
N ALA A 29 -4.60 29.86 -4.73
CA ALA A 29 -5.97 29.56 -5.13
C ALA A 29 -6.94 30.12 -4.08
N ASP A 30 -7.97 30.84 -4.54
CA ASP A 30 -9.03 31.37 -3.66
C ASP A 30 -9.75 30.28 -2.84
N GLU A 31 -9.86 29.08 -3.42
CA GLU A 31 -10.47 27.92 -2.77
C GLU A 31 -9.71 26.64 -3.13
N ILE A 32 -9.35 25.85 -2.12
CA ILE A 32 -8.79 24.52 -2.28
C ILE A 32 -9.87 23.47 -2.08
N ARG A 33 -10.02 22.59 -3.07
CA ARG A 33 -11.02 21.54 -3.12
C ARG A 33 -10.39 20.20 -2.84
N ARG A 34 -11.14 19.31 -2.20
CA ARG A 34 -10.70 17.94 -1.93
C ARG A 34 -11.25 16.99 -2.97
N CYS A 35 -10.50 15.94 -3.27
CA CYS A 35 -11.00 14.80 -4.02
C CYS A 35 -12.26 14.25 -3.32
N ALA A 36 -13.37 14.13 -4.06
CA ALA A 36 -14.65 13.74 -3.47
C ALA A 36 -14.65 12.32 -2.88
N VAL A 37 -13.75 11.44 -3.35
CA VAL A 37 -13.66 10.03 -2.95
C VAL A 37 -12.78 9.87 -1.70
N CYS A 38 -11.48 10.16 -1.81
CA CYS A 38 -10.54 9.92 -0.72
C CYS A 38 -10.47 11.05 0.31
N LYS A 39 -10.98 12.24 -0.04
CA LYS A 39 -10.89 13.49 0.74
C LYS A 39 -9.47 13.92 1.14
N TYR A 40 -8.44 13.22 0.66
CA TYR A 40 -7.05 13.45 1.06
C TYR A 40 -6.29 14.32 0.07
N GLN A 41 -6.48 14.13 -1.25
CA GLN A 41 -5.83 14.93 -2.30
C GLN A 41 -6.55 16.26 -2.52
N HIS A 42 -5.78 17.35 -2.63
CA HIS A 42 -6.26 18.72 -2.76
C HIS A 42 -5.93 19.32 -4.12
N TYR A 43 -6.85 20.13 -4.64
CA TYR A 43 -6.75 20.74 -5.96
C TYR A 43 -7.33 22.16 -5.93
N CYS A 44 -6.65 23.10 -6.59
CA CYS A 44 -7.20 24.45 -6.82
C CYS A 44 -8.39 24.45 -7.81
N SER A 45 -8.49 23.44 -8.67
CA SER A 45 -9.54 23.38 -9.70
C SER A 45 -9.88 21.94 -10.11
N GLN A 46 -11.06 21.78 -10.72
CA GLN A 46 -11.43 20.52 -11.36
C GLN A 46 -10.51 20.17 -12.54
N SER A 47 -9.87 21.17 -13.16
CA SER A 47 -8.89 20.94 -14.23
C SER A 47 -7.65 20.21 -13.68
N CYS A 48 -7.07 20.70 -12.58
CA CYS A 48 -5.93 20.04 -11.93
C CYS A 48 -6.28 18.61 -11.49
N GLN A 49 -7.47 18.40 -10.92
CA GLN A 49 -7.94 17.06 -10.56
C GLN A 49 -8.01 16.12 -11.78
N LYS A 50 -8.57 16.58 -12.91
CA LYS A 50 -8.69 15.76 -14.13
C LYS A 50 -7.33 15.40 -14.73
N GLN A 51 -6.38 16.33 -14.69
CA GLN A 51 -5.03 16.11 -15.20
C GLN A 51 -4.26 15.11 -14.31
N ASP A 52 -4.35 15.29 -12.99
CA ASP A 52 -3.72 14.42 -12.01
C ASP A 52 -4.35 13.01 -11.95
N TRP A 53 -5.61 12.85 -12.38
CA TRP A 53 -6.36 11.59 -12.30
C TRP A 53 -5.63 10.39 -12.94
N LYS A 54 -4.78 10.63 -13.94
CA LYS A 54 -3.95 9.58 -14.56
C LYS A 54 -3.05 8.86 -13.54
N LYS A 55 -2.60 9.57 -12.50
CA LYS A 55 -1.80 9.06 -11.39
C LYS A 55 -2.65 8.84 -10.14
N HIS A 56 -3.41 9.85 -9.72
CA HIS A 56 -4.15 9.84 -8.45
C HIS A 56 -5.08 8.65 -8.27
N LYS A 57 -5.72 8.15 -9.34
CA LYS A 57 -6.67 7.04 -9.25
C LYS A 57 -6.10 5.76 -8.61
N PHE A 58 -4.78 5.55 -8.66
CA PHE A 58 -4.11 4.39 -8.05
C PHE A 58 -3.74 4.59 -6.58
N ALA A 59 -3.83 5.84 -6.10
CA ALA A 59 -3.69 6.23 -4.69
C ALA A 59 -5.06 6.64 -4.07
N CYS A 60 -6.15 6.51 -4.83
CA CYS A 60 -7.47 6.96 -4.45
C CYS A 60 -8.31 5.80 -3.89
N SER A 61 -8.73 5.91 -2.64
CA SER A 61 -9.58 4.94 -1.95
C SER A 61 -10.55 5.68 -1.00
N SER A 62 -11.76 5.15 -0.83
CA SER A 62 -12.82 5.76 -0.02
C SER A 62 -12.51 5.73 1.48
N LEU A 63 -12.97 6.74 2.22
CA LEU A 63 -12.96 6.79 3.70
C LEU A 63 -14.09 5.97 4.36
N THR A 64 -15.01 5.42 3.58
CA THR A 64 -16.07 4.55 4.09
C THR A 64 -15.51 3.19 4.45
N ILE A 65 -15.92 2.68 5.63
CA ILE A 65 -15.61 1.34 6.10
C ILE A 65 -16.79 0.44 5.76
N ASP A 66 -16.57 -0.50 4.84
CA ASP A 66 -17.45 -1.65 4.66
C ASP A 66 -17.01 -2.72 5.67
N GLN A 67 -17.76 -2.90 6.77
CA GLN A 67 -17.35 -3.81 7.85
C GLN A 67 -17.16 -5.26 7.38
N GLU A 68 -17.89 -5.69 6.34
CA GLU A 68 -17.76 -7.04 5.78
C GLU A 68 -16.50 -7.22 4.94
N LYS A 69 -15.90 -6.11 4.46
CA LYS A 69 -14.74 -6.11 3.57
C LYS A 69 -13.53 -5.36 4.12
N ALA A 70 -13.62 -4.80 5.32
CA ALA A 70 -12.56 -4.00 5.92
C ALA A 70 -11.31 -4.83 6.22
N PHE A 71 -11.51 -6.10 6.60
CA PHE A 71 -10.47 -7.08 6.86
C PHE A 71 -10.74 -8.32 6.03
N LEU A 72 -9.68 -8.92 5.50
CA LEU A 72 -9.76 -10.30 5.05
C LEU A 72 -9.53 -11.24 6.22
N ILE A 73 -10.20 -12.39 6.17
CA ILE A 73 -9.94 -13.52 7.05
C ILE A 73 -9.25 -14.57 6.18
N PRO A 74 -7.91 -14.55 6.10
CA PRO A 74 -7.20 -15.64 5.43
C PRO A 74 -7.41 -16.95 6.19
N ASP A 75 -7.44 -18.05 5.45
CA ASP A 75 -7.23 -19.37 6.02
C ASP A 75 -5.79 -19.50 6.56
N GLU A 76 -5.59 -20.25 7.64
CA GLU A 76 -4.28 -20.44 8.27
C GLU A 76 -3.30 -21.15 7.32
N ASP A 77 -3.79 -22.11 6.52
CA ASP A 77 -2.98 -22.78 5.52
C ASP A 77 -2.58 -21.84 4.38
N GLU A 78 -3.51 -21.01 3.88
CA GLU A 78 -3.20 -19.93 2.94
C GLU A 78 -2.09 -19.02 3.49
N LEU A 79 -2.23 -18.53 4.72
CA LEU A 79 -1.24 -17.61 5.31
C LEU A 79 0.14 -18.26 5.46
N ARG A 80 0.19 -19.54 5.83
CA ARG A 80 1.42 -20.33 5.92
C ARG A 80 2.08 -20.48 4.55
N VAL A 81 1.31 -20.85 3.51
CA VAL A 81 1.84 -20.98 2.14
C VAL A 81 2.42 -19.65 1.64
N LEU A 82 1.72 -18.54 1.86
CA LEU A 82 2.22 -17.22 1.45
C LEU A 82 3.48 -16.82 2.23
N THR A 83 3.54 -17.15 3.53
CA THR A 83 4.74 -16.94 4.35
C THR A 83 5.92 -17.72 3.82
N ASP A 84 5.76 -19.03 3.62
CA ASP A 84 6.80 -19.93 3.13
C ASP A 84 7.28 -19.52 1.73
N MET A 85 6.37 -19.05 0.87
CA MET A 85 6.72 -18.52 -0.44
C MET A 85 7.62 -17.29 -0.34
N MET A 86 7.30 -16.33 0.54
CA MET A 86 8.10 -15.11 0.72
C MET A 86 9.48 -15.40 1.32
N VAL A 87 9.55 -16.24 2.36
CA VAL A 87 10.82 -16.61 2.98
C VAL A 87 11.71 -17.37 2.00
N ARG A 88 11.17 -18.37 1.27
CA ARG A 88 11.92 -19.09 0.23
C ARG A 88 12.45 -18.15 -0.86
N TRP A 89 11.64 -17.17 -1.29
CA TRP A 89 12.06 -16.17 -2.25
C TRP A 89 13.23 -15.32 -1.72
N GLU A 90 13.15 -14.85 -0.46
CA GLU A 90 14.20 -14.05 0.16
C GLU A 90 15.50 -14.84 0.30
N ASP A 91 15.43 -16.10 0.73
CA ASP A 91 16.60 -16.99 0.83
C ASP A 91 17.25 -17.21 -0.53
N ALA A 92 16.47 -17.55 -1.56
CA ALA A 92 16.98 -17.74 -2.92
C ALA A 92 17.69 -16.48 -3.43
N TYR A 93 17.12 -15.30 -3.16
CA TYR A 93 17.74 -14.02 -3.50
C TYR A 93 19.04 -13.78 -2.70
N ARG A 94 19.03 -13.97 -1.38
CA ARG A 94 20.19 -13.74 -0.49
C ARG A 94 21.38 -14.65 -0.84
N PHE A 95 21.12 -15.89 -1.22
CA PHE A 95 22.17 -16.86 -1.56
C PHE A 95 22.55 -16.88 -3.05
N SER A 96 21.95 -15.98 -3.86
CA SER A 96 22.40 -15.71 -5.22
C SER A 96 23.86 -15.25 -5.25
N LYS A 97 24.70 -15.94 -6.03
CA LYS A 97 26.13 -15.60 -6.20
C LYS A 97 26.44 -14.68 -7.38
N LYS A 98 25.45 -14.26 -8.18
CA LYS A 98 25.69 -13.52 -9.44
C LYS A 98 25.06 -12.12 -9.38
N ALA A 99 25.91 -11.10 -9.30
CA ALA A 99 25.56 -9.68 -9.24
C ALA A 99 24.88 -9.09 -10.50
N SER A 100 24.43 -9.92 -11.45
CA SER A 100 23.71 -9.51 -12.67
C SER A 100 22.40 -10.28 -12.87
N TRP A 101 21.86 -10.92 -11.82
CA TRP A 101 20.70 -11.77 -11.97
C TRP A 101 19.45 -10.91 -12.19
N ASN A 102 18.80 -11.10 -13.34
CA ASN A 102 17.44 -10.64 -13.53
C ASN A 102 16.55 -11.35 -12.50
N VAL A 103 16.14 -10.65 -11.45
CA VAL A 103 15.44 -11.23 -10.30
C VAL A 103 14.07 -11.79 -10.72
N SER A 104 13.45 -11.23 -11.75
CA SER A 104 12.16 -11.73 -12.22
C SER A 104 12.22 -13.11 -12.83
N VAL A 105 13.34 -13.53 -13.43
CA VAL A 105 13.45 -14.87 -14.04
C VAL A 105 13.79 -15.98 -13.03
N MET A 106 13.98 -15.65 -11.75
CA MET A 106 14.16 -16.65 -10.71
C MET A 106 12.93 -17.56 -10.64
N PRO A 107 13.08 -18.89 -10.44
CA PRO A 107 11.95 -19.80 -10.27
C PRO A 107 10.97 -19.35 -9.19
N GLU A 108 11.49 -18.85 -8.07
CA GLU A 108 10.71 -18.34 -6.94
C GLU A 108 9.93 -17.08 -7.31
N SER A 109 10.49 -16.20 -8.16
CA SER A 109 9.76 -15.05 -8.70
C SER A 109 8.64 -15.53 -9.63
N GLN A 110 8.93 -16.47 -10.53
CA GLN A 110 7.94 -17.00 -11.47
C GLN A 110 6.77 -17.70 -10.76
N GLU A 111 7.01 -18.34 -9.60
CA GLU A 111 5.96 -18.91 -8.75
C GLU A 111 4.90 -17.85 -8.35
N LEU A 112 5.31 -16.59 -8.14
CA LEU A 112 4.40 -15.49 -7.82
C LEU A 112 3.40 -15.20 -8.94
N LEU A 113 3.78 -15.40 -10.20
CA LEU A 113 2.88 -15.17 -11.34
C LEU A 113 1.80 -16.26 -11.45
N GLY A 114 2.09 -17.45 -10.92
CA GLY A 114 1.13 -18.55 -10.82
C GLY A 114 0.21 -18.47 -9.60
N LEU A 115 0.37 -17.44 -8.77
CA LEU A 115 -0.36 -17.30 -7.52
C LEU A 115 -1.86 -17.11 -7.78
N ASN A 116 -2.64 -18.11 -7.40
CA ASN A 116 -4.10 -18.02 -7.40
C ASN A 116 -4.61 -17.94 -5.96
N ILE A 117 -4.87 -16.72 -5.50
CA ILE A 117 -5.47 -16.49 -4.18
C ILE A 117 -6.99 -16.39 -4.38
N PRO A 118 -7.81 -17.28 -3.78
CA PRO A 118 -9.27 -17.18 -3.77
C PRO A 118 -9.64 -15.81 -3.20
N SER A 119 -10.05 -14.92 -4.09
CA SER A 119 -9.93 -13.51 -3.77
C SER A 119 -11.03 -13.03 -2.84
N GLY A 120 -12.21 -13.65 -2.85
CA GLY A 120 -13.47 -13.01 -2.42
C GLY A 120 -13.82 -11.74 -3.22
N SER A 121 -12.83 -11.09 -3.84
CA SER A 121 -12.87 -9.95 -4.75
C SER A 121 -11.47 -9.79 -5.34
N SER A 122 -11.30 -10.09 -6.64
CA SER A 122 -10.03 -9.90 -7.33
C SER A 122 -9.70 -8.42 -7.24
N TYR A 123 -8.48 -8.08 -6.85
CA TYR A 123 -8.15 -6.68 -6.68
C TYR A 123 -8.10 -5.99 -8.05
N HIS A 124 -8.90 -4.94 -8.25
CA HIS A 124 -9.11 -4.34 -9.57
C HIS A 124 -8.51 -2.94 -9.75
N LEU A 125 -7.92 -2.34 -8.70
CA LEU A 125 -7.41 -0.96 -8.74
C LEU A 125 -5.96 -0.88 -9.27
N LEU A 126 -5.62 -1.70 -10.27
CA LEU A 126 -4.25 -1.80 -10.79
C LEU A 126 -3.94 -0.71 -11.83
N PRO A 127 -2.67 -0.24 -11.89
CA PRO A 127 -2.14 0.60 -12.94
C PRO A 127 -2.43 0.12 -14.37
N ALA A 128 -2.57 1.04 -15.32
CA ALA A 128 -2.81 0.69 -16.72
C ALA A 128 -1.63 -0.08 -17.35
N ASP A 129 -0.42 0.13 -16.82
CA ASP A 129 0.81 -0.57 -17.19
C ASP A 129 1.02 -1.87 -16.39
N GLN A 130 -0.03 -2.38 -15.74
CA GLN A 130 0.01 -3.65 -15.02
C GLN A 130 0.49 -4.82 -15.90
N ALA A 131 0.10 -4.83 -17.18
CA ALA A 131 0.52 -5.87 -18.11
C ALA A 131 2.05 -5.92 -18.30
N SER A 132 2.72 -4.76 -18.22
CA SER A 132 4.18 -4.66 -18.26
C SER A 132 4.84 -4.86 -16.89
N ARG A 133 4.07 -4.95 -15.79
CA ARG A 133 4.60 -5.09 -14.42
C ARG A 133 3.83 -6.19 -13.67
N PRO A 134 4.03 -7.46 -14.09
CA PRO A 134 3.13 -8.55 -13.71
C PRO A 134 3.20 -8.91 -12.22
N PHE A 135 4.28 -8.59 -11.51
CA PHE A 135 4.44 -8.89 -10.09
C PHE A 135 3.67 -7.97 -9.14
N ARG A 136 3.21 -6.80 -9.59
CA ARG A 136 2.46 -5.87 -8.72
C ARG A 136 1.23 -6.54 -8.08
N LEU A 137 0.43 -7.25 -8.87
CA LEU A 137 -0.77 -7.89 -8.37
C LEU A 137 -0.47 -8.99 -7.33
N PRO A 138 0.40 -9.98 -7.59
CA PRO A 138 0.80 -10.95 -6.57
C PRO A 138 1.28 -10.30 -5.26
N LEU A 139 2.16 -9.28 -5.35
CA LEU A 139 2.68 -8.57 -4.17
C LEU A 139 1.57 -7.84 -3.41
N ILE A 140 0.64 -7.19 -4.10
CA ILE A 140 -0.54 -6.56 -3.48
C ILE A 140 -1.41 -7.59 -2.77
N LEU A 141 -1.68 -8.74 -3.40
CA LEU A 141 -2.54 -9.76 -2.82
C LEU A 141 -1.93 -10.36 -1.54
N ILE A 142 -0.61 -10.62 -1.54
CA ILE A 142 0.13 -11.07 -0.36
C ILE A 142 0.10 -9.99 0.73
N CYS A 143 0.44 -8.74 0.37
CA CYS A 143 0.39 -7.60 1.28
C CYS A 143 -0.99 -7.46 1.93
N ARG A 144 -2.06 -7.58 1.14
CA ARG A 144 -3.45 -7.49 1.61
C ARG A 144 -3.79 -8.57 2.65
N ARG A 145 -3.29 -9.81 2.50
CA ARG A 145 -3.46 -10.89 3.48
C ARG A 145 -2.68 -10.61 4.75
N PHE A 146 -1.39 -10.32 4.62
CA PHE A 146 -0.51 -10.07 5.76
C PHE A 146 -1.00 -8.86 6.56
N LEU A 147 -1.39 -7.78 5.88
CA LEU A 147 -1.88 -6.58 6.53
C LEU A 147 -3.20 -6.81 7.26
N SER A 148 -4.15 -7.52 6.64
CA SER A 148 -5.42 -7.83 7.29
C SER A 148 -5.20 -8.64 8.56
N GLU A 149 -4.38 -9.69 8.49
CA GLU A 149 -4.15 -10.56 9.63
C GLU A 149 -3.32 -9.89 10.74
N MET A 150 -2.30 -9.12 10.38
CA MET A 150 -1.50 -8.35 11.33
C MET A 150 -2.35 -7.35 12.13
N LEU A 151 -3.31 -6.67 11.47
CA LEU A 151 -4.07 -5.59 12.09
C LEU A 151 -5.40 -6.03 12.70
N ARG A 152 -6.00 -7.14 12.25
CA ARG A 152 -7.28 -7.66 12.76
C ARG A 152 -7.34 -7.79 14.29
N PRO A 153 -6.35 -8.38 14.99
CA PRO A 153 -6.45 -8.60 16.43
C PRO A 153 -6.17 -7.35 17.29
N LEU A 154 -5.81 -6.23 16.67
CA LEU A 154 -5.45 -5.02 17.40
C LEU A 154 -6.64 -4.36 18.09
N THR A 155 -6.38 -3.86 19.29
CA THR A 155 -7.29 -2.98 20.03
C THR A 155 -7.40 -1.61 19.37
N ASP A 156 -8.47 -0.87 19.68
CA ASP A 156 -8.65 0.50 19.18
C ASP A 156 -7.49 1.43 19.59
N GLU A 157 -6.96 1.27 20.81
CA GLU A 157 -5.78 2.00 21.30
C GLU A 157 -4.55 1.74 20.42
N ALA A 158 -4.26 0.47 20.12
CA ALA A 158 -3.14 0.09 19.27
C ALA A 158 -3.31 0.60 17.83
N ARG A 159 -4.52 0.50 17.27
CA ARG A 159 -4.86 1.08 15.97
C ARG A 159 -4.63 2.59 15.95
N LYS A 160 -5.02 3.29 17.01
CA LYS A 160 -4.86 4.74 17.12
C LYS A 160 -3.40 5.18 17.13
N ILE A 161 -2.54 4.48 17.87
CA ILE A 161 -1.10 4.75 17.90
C ILE A 161 -0.46 4.49 16.53
N LEU A 162 -0.84 3.39 15.87
CA LEU A 162 -0.29 3.05 14.57
C LEU A 162 -0.78 3.96 13.44
N GLU A 163 -2.03 4.42 13.44
CA GLU A 163 -2.51 5.34 12.41
C GLU A 163 -1.78 6.69 12.46
N ASP A 164 -1.45 7.19 13.65
CA ASP A 164 -0.68 8.42 13.80
C ASP A 164 0.76 8.21 13.28
N TYR A 165 1.39 7.08 13.64
CA TYR A 165 2.72 6.70 13.14
C TYR A 165 2.76 6.59 11.61
N VAL A 166 1.82 5.85 11.01
CA VAL A 166 1.74 5.66 9.56
C VAL A 166 1.45 6.97 8.83
N THR A 167 0.62 7.84 9.42
CA THR A 167 0.36 9.18 8.84
C THR A 167 1.64 10.00 8.81
N ILE A 168 2.44 10.00 9.88
CA ILE A 168 3.73 10.70 9.91
C ILE A 168 4.67 10.16 8.82
N CYS A 169 4.80 8.84 8.69
CA CYS A 169 5.65 8.24 7.65
C CYS A 169 5.13 8.53 6.22
N GLY A 170 3.82 8.62 6.05
CA GLY A 170 3.16 8.67 4.75
C GLY A 170 2.69 10.05 4.28
N GLN A 171 2.87 11.12 5.06
CA GLN A 171 2.37 12.44 4.68
C GLN A 171 3.21 13.10 3.58
N ASN A 172 4.53 12.93 3.61
CA ASN A 172 5.47 13.50 2.64
C ASN A 172 6.47 12.46 2.13
N PRO A 173 6.00 11.39 1.47
CA PRO A 173 6.90 10.33 1.06
C PRO A 173 7.74 10.79 -0.13
N PRO A 174 8.99 10.32 -0.26
CA PRO A 174 9.81 10.63 -1.43
C PRO A 174 9.19 10.06 -2.70
N SER A 175 9.41 10.72 -3.84
CA SER A 175 9.07 10.14 -5.15
C SER A 175 9.70 8.75 -5.29
N PRO A 176 8.98 7.73 -5.82
CA PRO A 176 7.69 7.82 -6.52
C PRO A 176 6.45 7.51 -5.64
N TYR A 177 6.57 7.46 -4.32
CA TYR A 177 5.47 7.01 -3.46
C TYR A 177 4.34 8.04 -3.37
N SER A 178 3.11 7.54 -3.32
CA SER A 178 1.95 8.38 -3.02
C SER A 178 1.77 8.54 -1.52
N LYS A 179 1.23 9.68 -1.11
CA LYS A 179 0.88 9.92 0.30
C LYS A 179 -0.16 8.91 0.80
N VAL A 180 -0.02 8.54 2.06
CA VAL A 180 -0.88 7.58 2.75
C VAL A 180 -1.53 8.23 3.97
N TYR A 181 -2.76 7.81 4.26
CA TYR A 181 -3.47 8.25 5.45
C TYR A 181 -3.63 7.05 6.40
N GLY A 182 -2.93 7.09 7.53
CA GLY A 182 -2.84 5.97 8.47
C GLY A 182 -4.19 5.39 8.90
N PRO A 183 -5.22 6.21 9.17
CA PRO A 183 -6.54 5.70 9.53
C PRO A 183 -7.15 4.78 8.45
N LYS A 184 -6.86 5.00 7.15
CA LYS A 184 -7.29 4.06 6.10
C LYS A 184 -6.63 2.70 6.23
N ILE A 185 -5.31 2.68 6.44
CA ILE A 185 -4.55 1.44 6.61
C ILE A 185 -5.06 0.67 7.83
N MET A 186 -5.28 1.37 8.95
CA MET A 186 -5.67 0.72 10.20
C MET A 186 -7.09 0.19 10.20
N TRP A 187 -8.05 0.91 9.62
CA TRP A 187 -9.47 0.58 9.78
C TRP A 187 -10.08 -0.19 8.60
N LYS A 188 -9.42 -0.22 7.44
CA LYS A 188 -9.89 -0.96 6.26
C LYS A 188 -8.74 -1.54 5.42
N PRO A 189 -7.80 -2.28 6.03
CA PRO A 189 -6.59 -2.78 5.35
C PRO A 189 -6.84 -3.63 4.11
N ALA A 190 -8.03 -4.24 3.98
CA ALA A 190 -8.39 -5.05 2.83
C ALA A 190 -8.97 -4.25 1.65
N ASP A 191 -9.15 -2.93 1.77
CA ASP A 191 -9.77 -2.08 0.74
C ASP A 191 -9.03 -0.74 0.59
N VAL A 192 -7.71 -0.80 0.57
CA VAL A 192 -6.85 0.36 0.26
C VAL A 192 -6.39 0.33 -1.20
N SER A 193 -5.88 1.48 -1.67
CA SER A 193 -5.44 1.64 -3.05
C SER A 193 -4.08 0.98 -3.33
N THR A 194 -3.71 0.85 -4.61
CA THR A 194 -2.48 0.15 -5.02
C THR A 194 -1.27 0.83 -4.41
N GLU A 195 -1.22 2.16 -4.46
CA GLU A 195 -0.10 2.92 -3.94
C GLU A 195 -0.05 2.94 -2.41
N GLU A 196 -1.18 2.71 -1.73
CA GLU A 196 -1.20 2.52 -0.28
C GLU A 196 -0.60 1.16 0.12
N TYR A 197 -0.90 0.09 -0.62
CA TYR A 197 -0.23 -1.20 -0.42
C TYR A 197 1.26 -1.13 -0.75
N ASN A 198 1.62 -0.45 -1.84
CA ASN A 198 2.99 -0.22 -2.24
C ASN A 198 3.79 0.47 -1.13
N PHE A 199 3.25 1.57 -0.61
CA PHE A 199 3.85 2.30 0.49
C PHE A 199 3.92 1.47 1.77
N TRP A 200 2.84 0.75 2.12
CA TRP A 200 2.83 -0.08 3.30
C TRP A 200 3.95 -1.13 3.28
N MET A 201 4.15 -1.84 2.16
CA MET A 201 5.24 -2.82 2.04
C MET A 201 6.62 -2.21 2.33
N THR A 202 6.82 -0.91 2.04
CA THR A 202 8.08 -0.21 2.36
C THR A 202 8.28 0.00 3.86
N ILE A 203 7.22 0.34 4.60
CA ILE A 203 7.33 0.66 6.03
C ILE A 203 7.03 -0.53 6.95
N ALA A 204 6.38 -1.58 6.45
CA ALA A 204 5.93 -2.71 7.25
C ALA A 204 7.06 -3.42 8.02
N PRO A 205 8.28 -3.62 7.49
CA PRO A 205 9.38 -4.18 8.27
C PRO A 205 9.76 -3.30 9.47
N ILE A 206 9.73 -1.98 9.27
CA ILE A 206 10.04 -0.98 10.32
C ILE A 206 8.94 -1.02 11.38
N VAL A 207 7.67 -1.04 10.98
CA VAL A 207 6.52 -1.17 11.90
C VAL A 207 6.60 -2.48 12.67
N ALA A 208 6.86 -3.60 11.99
CA ALA A 208 6.85 -4.91 12.63
C ALA A 208 7.98 -5.09 13.65
N SER A 209 9.12 -4.41 13.44
CA SER A 209 10.29 -4.47 14.33
C SER A 209 10.21 -3.60 15.58
N GLN A 210 9.18 -2.75 15.70
CA GLN A 210 9.05 -1.79 16.79
C GLN A 210 8.21 -2.32 17.97
N ASP A 211 8.55 -1.84 19.16
CA ASP A 211 7.72 -1.96 20.36
C ASP A 211 6.94 -0.66 20.58
N TYR A 212 5.63 -0.71 20.40
CA TYR A 212 4.73 0.43 20.58
C TYR A 212 4.17 0.53 22.00
N LYS A 213 4.64 -0.31 22.94
CA LYS A 213 4.15 -0.47 24.33
C LYS A 213 2.74 -1.04 24.45
N VAL A 214 1.88 -0.81 23.47
CA VAL A 214 0.50 -1.32 23.38
C VAL A 214 0.36 -2.52 22.43
N CYS A 215 1.31 -2.69 21.52
CA CYS A 215 1.40 -3.80 20.59
C CYS A 215 2.83 -3.99 20.08
N GLN A 216 3.14 -5.20 19.61
CA GLN A 216 4.39 -5.59 18.97
C GLN A 216 4.09 -6.67 17.93
N PHE A 217 4.99 -6.86 16.95
CA PHE A 217 4.79 -7.82 15.86
C PHE A 217 6.05 -8.67 15.55
N PRO A 218 6.70 -9.27 16.56
CA PRO A 218 7.96 -9.99 16.36
C PRO A 218 7.83 -11.11 15.30
N GLU A 219 6.70 -11.82 15.26
CA GLU A 219 6.41 -12.89 14.31
C GLU A 219 6.20 -12.41 12.85
N TRP A 220 5.95 -11.12 12.65
CA TRP A 220 5.72 -10.54 11.34
C TRP A 220 6.98 -9.96 10.69
N THR A 221 8.04 -9.73 11.48
CA THR A 221 9.24 -9.01 11.03
C THR A 221 9.90 -9.69 9.82
N GLU A 222 10.04 -11.01 9.85
CA GLU A 222 10.63 -11.79 8.76
C GLU A 222 9.75 -11.76 7.50
N ARG A 223 8.44 -11.99 7.66
CA ARG A 223 7.47 -12.00 6.55
C ARG A 223 7.44 -10.67 5.80
N TRP A 224 7.41 -9.56 6.55
CA TRP A 224 7.42 -8.23 5.95
C TRP A 224 8.76 -7.88 5.33
N ARG A 225 9.88 -8.28 5.94
CA ARG A 225 11.22 -8.10 5.35
C ARG A 225 11.33 -8.80 4.00
N ALA A 226 10.89 -10.05 3.92
CA ALA A 226 10.89 -10.83 2.69
C ALA A 226 10.05 -10.17 1.60
N LEU A 227 8.80 -9.81 1.92
CA LEU A 227 7.88 -9.15 0.98
C LEU A 227 8.39 -7.77 0.55
N ALA A 228 8.94 -6.96 1.46
CA ALA A 228 9.51 -5.66 1.16
C ALA A 228 10.72 -5.77 0.24
N THR A 229 11.59 -6.77 0.47
CA THR A 229 12.74 -7.05 -0.40
C THR A 229 12.26 -7.46 -1.79
N CYS A 230 11.30 -8.37 -1.87
CA CYS A 230 10.67 -8.79 -3.12
C CYS A 230 10.08 -7.61 -3.89
N ARG A 231 9.36 -6.72 -3.19
CA ARG A 231 8.82 -5.48 -3.72
C ARG A 231 9.91 -4.56 -4.31
N VAL A 232 11.07 -4.42 -3.65
CA VAL A 232 12.18 -3.57 -4.17
C VAL A 232 12.65 -4.02 -5.56
N PHE A 233 12.70 -5.32 -5.81
CA PHE A 233 13.23 -5.86 -7.07
C PHE A 233 12.18 -6.09 -8.14
N LEU A 234 10.93 -6.41 -7.77
CA LEU A 234 9.92 -6.87 -8.73
C LEU A 234 8.80 -5.86 -9.00
N TRP A 235 8.59 -4.84 -8.15
CA TRP A 235 7.44 -3.94 -8.28
C TRP A 235 7.42 -3.12 -9.58
N ASP A 236 8.60 -2.68 -10.00
CA ASP A 236 8.81 -1.88 -11.20
C ASP A 236 9.59 -2.63 -12.29
N ASP A 237 9.81 -3.94 -12.13
CA ASP A 237 10.47 -4.75 -13.15
C ASP A 237 9.54 -4.99 -14.34
N ASP A 238 10.01 -4.59 -15.51
CA ASP A 238 9.35 -4.73 -16.81
C ASP A 238 10.05 -5.77 -17.72
N ASN A 239 11.04 -6.49 -17.18
CA ASN A 239 11.85 -7.47 -17.89
C ASN A 239 11.20 -8.86 -18.03
N VAL A 240 9.90 -8.98 -17.78
CA VAL A 240 9.15 -10.21 -18.07
C VAL A 240 8.77 -10.20 -19.56
N ARG A 241 9.75 -10.52 -20.41
CA ARG A 241 9.57 -10.81 -21.84
C ARG A 241 9.73 -12.30 -22.11
#